data_AF-A0A9E4C8H3-F1
#
_entry.id   AF-A0A9E4C8H3-F1
#
_cell.length_a   1.000
_cell.length_b   1.000
_cell.length_c   1.000
_cell.angle_alpha   90.00
_cell.angle_beta   90.00
_cell.angle_gamma   90.00
#
_symmetry.space_group_name_H-M   'P 1'
#
loop_
_entity.id
_entity.type
_entity.pdbx_description
1 polymer ?
#
loop_
_entity_poly.entity_id
_entity_poly.type
_entity_poly.pdbx_seq_one_letter_code
_entity_poly.pdbx_strand_id
1 'polypeptide(L)'
;MRLADIRTRAEEFLGESRKEWYEVGAGLKEDVRLSEIFAEYADLFTRDNIETLTSLADSADDEDESLRLAELRGFLTLAHIRNETRDLSEKALLFETRTTVETPEGESIPYRQSAVALLNESNRERRTFLEN
;
A
#
# COMPACT_ATOMS: atom_id res chain seq x y z
N MET A 1 13.32 17.90 7.82
CA MET A 1 13.60 17.18 9.10
C MET A 1 15.08 16.79 9.17
N ARG A 2 15.61 16.34 10.32
CA ARG A 2 16.98 15.77 10.36
C ARG A 2 16.97 14.34 9.83
N LEU A 3 18.09 13.87 9.27
CA LEU A 3 18.20 12.53 8.66
C LEU A 3 17.78 11.40 9.62
N ALA A 4 18.20 11.46 10.88
CA ALA A 4 17.82 10.44 11.88
C ALA A 4 16.29 10.41 12.09
N ASP A 5 15.65 11.57 12.17
CA ASP A 5 14.19 11.68 12.34
C ASP A 5 13.46 11.16 11.08
N ILE A 6 13.99 11.42 9.88
CA ILE A 6 13.45 10.90 8.61
C ILE A 6 13.51 9.36 8.59
N ARG A 7 14.64 8.78 9.00
CA ARG A 7 14.83 7.31 9.06
C ARG A 7 13.82 6.66 10.00
N THR A 8 13.72 7.18 11.23
CA THR A 8 12.78 6.64 12.22
C THR A 8 11.34 6.73 11.74
N ARG A 9 10.88 7.90 11.25
CA ARG A 9 9.51 8.03 10.74
C ARG A 9 9.25 7.16 9.52
N ALA A 10 10.24 6.97 8.64
CA ALA A 10 10.10 6.09 7.49
C ALA A 10 9.92 4.63 7.90
N GLU A 11 10.64 4.16 8.92
CA GLU A 11 10.49 2.82 9.48
C GLU A 11 9.13 2.63 10.15
N GLU A 12 8.68 3.60 10.95
CA GLU A 12 7.36 3.61 11.61
C GLU A 12 6.24 3.52 10.56
N PHE A 13 6.26 4.43 9.57
CA PHE A 13 5.29 4.41 8.47
C PHE A 13 5.31 3.11 7.68
N LEU A 14 6.50 2.55 7.40
CA LEU A 14 6.59 1.28 6.68
C LEU A 14 5.96 0.13 7.47
N GLY A 15 6.19 0.10 8.80
CA GLY A 15 5.60 -0.89 9.69
C GLY A 15 4.08 -0.79 9.73
N GLU A 16 3.55 0.40 10.01
CA GLU A 16 2.10 0.63 10.12
C GLU A 16 1.39 0.41 8.79
N SER A 17 1.91 0.98 7.70
CA SER A 17 1.29 0.83 6.38
C SER A 17 1.31 -0.64 5.93
N ARG A 18 2.42 -1.37 6.08
CA ARG A 18 2.47 -2.81 5.72
C ARG A 18 1.49 -3.63 6.53
N LYS A 19 1.36 -3.34 7.84
CA LYS A 19 0.39 -4.03 8.69
C LYS A 19 -1.04 -3.80 8.20
N GLU A 20 -1.41 -2.55 7.92
CA GLU A 20 -2.74 -2.22 7.41
C GLU A 20 -3.01 -2.91 6.05
N TRP A 21 -2.06 -2.86 5.12
CA TRP A 21 -2.16 -3.56 3.83
C TRP A 21 -2.34 -5.07 3.99
N TYR A 22 -1.61 -5.67 4.93
CA TYR A 22 -1.70 -7.10 5.21
C TYR A 22 -3.06 -7.48 5.83
N GLU A 23 -3.49 -6.79 6.88
CA GLU A 23 -4.73 -7.12 7.60
C GLU A 23 -5.96 -7.00 6.68
N VAL A 24 -6.02 -5.93 5.87
CA VAL A 24 -7.10 -5.78 4.88
C VAL A 24 -6.94 -6.78 3.74
N GLY A 25 -5.72 -6.99 3.22
CA GLY A 25 -5.42 -7.94 2.15
C GLY A 25 -5.77 -9.39 2.49
N ALA A 26 -5.53 -9.79 3.74
CA ALA A 26 -5.81 -11.12 4.26
C ALA A 26 -7.26 -11.28 4.77
N GLY A 27 -8.09 -10.24 4.71
CA GLY A 27 -9.46 -10.28 5.21
C GLY A 27 -9.58 -10.37 6.74
N LEU A 28 -8.55 -9.97 7.47
CA LEU A 28 -8.54 -9.93 8.93
C LEU A 28 -9.28 -8.68 9.48
N LYS A 29 -9.57 -7.73 8.61
CA LYS A 29 -10.25 -6.47 8.91
C LYS A 29 -10.98 -5.95 7.67
N GLU A 30 -12.16 -5.37 7.87
CA GLU A 30 -12.99 -4.79 6.80
C GLU A 30 -12.82 -3.27 6.64
N ASP A 31 -12.42 -2.58 7.70
CA ASP A 31 -12.16 -1.14 7.67
C ASP A 31 -10.73 -0.86 7.19
N VAL A 32 -10.60 0.17 6.34
CA VAL A 32 -9.32 0.59 5.75
C VAL A 32 -8.96 1.97 6.30
N ARG A 33 -7.72 2.10 6.77
CA ARG A 33 -7.17 3.32 7.40
C ARG A 33 -5.94 3.86 6.69
N LEU A 34 -5.83 3.65 5.38
CA LEU A 34 -4.68 4.11 4.60
C LEU A 34 -4.59 5.64 4.59
N SER A 35 -5.70 6.33 4.39
CA SER A 35 -5.73 7.80 4.34
C SER A 35 -5.27 8.40 5.67
N GLU A 36 -5.70 7.80 6.79
CA GLU A 36 -5.30 8.21 8.14
C GLU A 36 -3.80 8.02 8.37
N ILE A 37 -3.27 6.83 8.05
CA ILE A 37 -1.84 6.54 8.19
C ILE A 37 -1.04 7.54 7.35
N PHE A 38 -1.39 7.74 6.08
CA PHE A 38 -0.69 8.72 5.24
C PHE A 38 -0.76 10.15 5.77
N ALA A 39 -1.89 10.57 6.35
CA ALA A 39 -2.04 11.88 6.96
C ALA A 39 -1.15 12.06 8.20
N GLU A 40 -1.00 11.01 9.02
CA GLU A 40 -0.15 11.01 10.20
C GLU A 40 1.32 11.24 9.87
N TYR A 41 1.81 10.71 8.74
CA TYR A 41 3.19 10.87 8.27
C TYR A 41 3.32 11.89 7.12
N ALA A 42 2.34 12.78 6.90
CA ALA A 42 2.37 13.72 5.78
C ALA A 42 3.60 14.66 5.81
N ASP A 43 4.13 14.92 7.01
CA ASP A 43 5.35 15.70 7.24
C ASP A 43 6.63 15.01 6.71
N LEU A 44 6.62 13.68 6.61
CA LEU A 44 7.72 12.88 6.08
C LEU A 44 7.85 13.04 4.57
N PHE A 45 6.72 13.02 3.85
CA PHE A 45 6.67 12.96 2.38
C PHE A 45 6.70 14.35 1.73
N THR A 46 7.52 15.26 2.25
CA THR A 46 7.64 16.62 1.71
C THR A 46 8.73 16.71 0.66
N ARG A 47 8.58 17.66 -0.28
CA ARG A 47 9.62 17.98 -1.26
C ARG A 47 10.95 18.32 -0.58
N ASP A 48 10.90 19.11 0.50
CA ASP A 48 12.08 19.51 1.26
C ASP A 48 12.86 18.31 1.82
N ASN A 49 12.17 17.30 2.34
CA ASN A 49 12.84 16.09 2.83
C ASN A 49 13.45 15.26 1.67
N ILE A 50 12.80 15.20 0.51
CA ILE A 50 13.33 14.53 -0.69
C ILE A 50 14.59 15.24 -1.20
N GLU A 51 14.57 16.57 -1.25
CA GLU A 51 15.72 17.39 -1.65
C GLU A 51 16.87 17.26 -0.65
N THR A 52 16.55 17.24 0.66
CA THR A 52 17.53 16.98 1.73
C THR A 52 18.25 15.65 1.51
N LEU A 53 17.50 14.57 1.24
CA LEU A 53 18.09 13.26 0.96
C LEU A 53 18.89 13.22 -0.34
N THR A 54 18.50 13.99 -1.35
CA THR A 54 19.25 14.12 -2.60
C THR A 54 20.62 14.73 -2.33
N SER A 55 20.67 15.87 -1.64
CA SER A 55 21.94 16.52 -1.29
C SER A 55 22.83 15.66 -0.40
N LEU A 56 22.24 14.92 0.55
CA LEU A 56 23.00 14.00 1.41
C LEU A 56 23.57 12.81 0.62
N ALA A 57 22.80 12.22 -0.30
CA ALA A 57 23.28 11.11 -1.13
C ALA A 57 24.44 11.54 -2.04
N ASP A 58 24.33 12.73 -2.63
CA ASP A 58 25.33 13.28 -3.56
C ASP A 58 26.64 13.70 -2.84
N SER A 59 26.58 13.96 -1.54
CA SER A 59 27.73 14.39 -0.73
C SER A 59 28.27 13.34 0.23
N ALA A 60 27.73 12.11 0.20
CA ALA A 60 28.21 11.02 1.03
C ALA A 60 29.57 10.51 0.53
N ASP A 61 30.56 10.52 1.42
CA ASP A 61 31.91 9.98 1.13
C ASP A 61 31.93 8.44 1.11
N ASP A 62 30.95 7.80 1.76
CA ASP A 62 30.77 6.36 1.83
C ASP A 62 29.75 5.90 0.77
N GLU A 63 30.17 5.01 -0.13
CA GLU A 63 29.34 4.54 -1.25
C GLU A 63 28.10 3.78 -0.74
N ASP A 64 28.25 2.97 0.31
CA ASP A 64 27.15 2.24 0.92
C ASP A 64 26.11 3.18 1.54
N GLU A 65 26.54 4.26 2.19
CA GLU A 65 25.65 5.29 2.73
C GLU A 65 24.97 6.11 1.63
N SER A 66 25.70 6.46 0.56
CA SER A 66 25.13 7.11 -0.61
C SER A 66 23.99 6.27 -1.21
N LEU A 67 24.20 4.95 -1.35
CA LEU A 67 23.19 4.02 -1.84
C LEU A 67 21.96 3.98 -0.91
N ARG A 68 22.15 3.82 0.40
CA ARG A 68 21.05 3.80 1.38
C ARG A 68 20.23 5.10 1.36
N LEU A 69 20.90 6.25 1.21
CA LEU A 69 20.23 7.55 1.10
C LEU A 69 19.44 7.67 -0.22
N ALA A 70 19.98 7.16 -1.32
CA ALA A 70 19.29 7.12 -2.61
C ALA A 70 18.05 6.22 -2.56
N GLU A 71 18.11 5.07 -1.87
CA GLU A 71 16.96 4.19 -1.64
C GLU A 71 15.89 4.87 -0.79
N LEU A 72 16.28 5.50 0.32
CA LEU A 72 15.37 6.24 1.19
C LEU A 72 14.71 7.41 0.44
N ARG A 73 15.46 8.12 -0.41
CA ARG A 73 14.92 9.16 -1.30
C ARG A 73 13.89 8.58 -2.26
N GLY A 74 14.20 7.45 -2.91
CA GLY A 74 13.27 6.77 -3.81
C GLY A 74 11.98 6.38 -3.11
N PHE A 75 12.09 5.83 -1.90
CA PHE A 75 10.95 5.51 -1.04
C PHE A 75 10.09 6.74 -0.72
N LEU A 76 10.68 7.84 -0.23
CA LEU A 76 9.95 9.07 0.07
C LEU A 76 9.31 9.71 -1.17
N THR A 77 9.96 9.61 -2.33
CA THR A 77 9.42 10.15 -3.59
C THR A 77 8.16 9.39 -4.01
N LEU A 78 8.19 8.06 -3.97
CA LEU A 78 7.01 7.25 -4.26
C LEU A 78 5.91 7.46 -3.21
N ALA A 79 6.29 7.59 -1.94
CA ALA A 79 5.33 7.85 -0.87
C ALA A 79 4.67 9.23 -1.01
N HIS A 80 5.39 10.26 -1.47
CA HIS A 80 4.83 11.58 -1.79
C HIS A 80 3.73 11.47 -2.85
N ILE A 81 3.97 10.75 -3.94
CA ILE A 81 2.97 10.53 -4.99
C ILE A 81 1.77 9.74 -4.43
N ARG A 82 2.03 8.67 -3.66
CA ARG A 82 0.96 7.85 -3.06
C ARG A 82 0.11 8.64 -2.07
N ASN A 83 0.72 9.59 -1.35
CA ASN A 83 0.02 10.45 -0.41
C ASN A 83 -1.05 11.32 -1.12
N GLU A 84 -0.74 11.83 -2.31
CA GLU A 84 -1.69 12.59 -3.14
C GLU A 84 -2.88 11.74 -3.61
N THR A 85 -2.69 10.42 -3.75
CA THR A 85 -3.73 9.48 -4.19
C THR A 85 -4.31 8.62 -3.07
N ARG A 86 -3.97 8.89 -1.79
CA ARG A 86 -4.29 8.00 -0.66
C ARG A 86 -5.79 7.71 -0.53
N ASP A 87 -6.63 8.74 -0.66
CA ASP A 87 -8.08 8.61 -0.52
C ASP A 87 -8.68 7.77 -1.66
N LEU A 88 -8.10 7.84 -2.87
CA LEU A 88 -8.52 7.01 -4.01
C LEU A 88 -8.10 5.55 -3.81
N SER A 89 -6.88 5.32 -3.33
CA SER A 89 -6.39 3.98 -2.99
C SER A 89 -7.24 3.34 -1.89
N GLU A 90 -7.58 4.10 -0.84
CA GLU A 90 -8.46 3.63 0.24
C GLU A 90 -9.86 3.30 -0.26
N LYS A 91 -10.47 4.17 -1.08
CA LYS A 91 -11.79 3.90 -1.68
C LYS A 91 -11.79 2.64 -2.54
N ALA A 92 -10.76 2.44 -3.36
CA ALA A 92 -10.62 1.22 -4.15
C ALA A 92 -10.51 -0.02 -3.24
N LEU A 93 -9.70 0.06 -2.19
CA LEU A 93 -9.55 -1.03 -1.24
C LEU A 93 -10.85 -1.35 -0.49
N LEU A 94 -11.56 -0.33 -0.02
CA LEU A 94 -12.86 -0.49 0.64
C LEU A 94 -13.90 -1.11 -0.29
N PHE A 95 -13.93 -0.69 -1.56
CA PHE A 95 -14.79 -1.29 -2.56
C PHE A 95 -14.49 -2.78 -2.70
N GLU A 96 -13.24 -3.17 -2.93
CA GLU A 96 -12.86 -4.58 -3.05
C GLU A 96 -13.15 -5.41 -1.80
N THR A 97 -12.90 -4.85 -0.61
CA THR A 97 -13.10 -5.53 0.67
C THR A 97 -14.57 -5.74 0.99
N ARG A 98 -15.45 -4.81 0.62
CA ARG A 98 -16.90 -4.86 0.93
C ARG A 98 -17.74 -5.46 -0.20
N THR A 99 -17.17 -5.64 -1.39
CA THR A 99 -17.90 -6.22 -2.52
C THR A 99 -17.96 -7.73 -2.37
N THR A 100 -19.16 -8.27 -2.57
CA THR A 100 -19.40 -9.71 -2.70
C THR A 100 -19.86 -10.02 -4.13
N VAL A 101 -19.66 -11.27 -4.53
CA VAL A 101 -20.14 -11.84 -5.78
C VAL A 101 -21.10 -12.96 -5.43
N GLU A 102 -22.32 -12.90 -5.96
CA GLU A 102 -23.33 -13.95 -5.80
C GLU A 102 -23.11 -15.04 -6.85
N THR A 103 -23.04 -16.31 -6.46
CA THR A 103 -22.95 -17.44 -7.39
C THR A 103 -24.35 -17.83 -7.91
N PRO A 104 -24.44 -18.63 -8.99
CA PRO A 104 -25.73 -19.14 -9.50
C PRO A 104 -26.52 -19.95 -8.48
N GLU A 105 -25.84 -20.54 -7.50
CA GLU A 105 -26.43 -21.30 -6.40
C GLU A 105 -26.89 -20.44 -5.22
N GLY A 106 -26.68 -19.13 -5.29
CA GLY A 106 -27.04 -18.16 -4.24
C GLY A 106 -26.03 -18.07 -3.10
N GLU A 107 -24.78 -18.48 -3.33
CA GLU A 107 -23.69 -18.29 -2.37
C GLU A 107 -23.05 -16.91 -2.58
N SER A 108 -22.82 -16.16 -1.51
CA SER A 108 -22.09 -14.88 -1.56
C SER A 108 -20.62 -15.12 -1.22
N ILE A 109 -19.72 -14.88 -2.17
CA ILE A 109 -18.27 -14.93 -1.95
C ILE A 109 -17.65 -13.53 -1.93
N PRO A 110 -16.62 -13.26 -1.10
CA PRO A 110 -15.89 -11.99 -1.17
C PRO A 110 -15.27 -11.79 -2.56
N TYR A 111 -15.39 -10.58 -3.12
CA TYR A 111 -14.84 -10.25 -4.44
C TYR A 111 -13.36 -10.62 -4.58
N ARG A 112 -12.56 -10.41 -3.54
CA ARG A 112 -11.14 -10.80 -3.54
C ARG A 112 -10.87 -12.29 -3.65
N GLN A 113 -11.81 -13.11 -3.19
CA GLN A 113 -11.72 -14.57 -3.30
C GLN A 113 -12.25 -15.09 -4.64
N SER A 114 -12.97 -14.27 -5.42
CA SER A 114 -13.57 -14.68 -6.69
C SER A 114 -12.55 -15.22 -7.70
N ALA A 115 -11.39 -14.56 -7.83
CA ALA A 115 -10.33 -15.02 -8.74
C ALA A 115 -9.76 -16.39 -8.32
N VAL A 116 -9.60 -16.62 -7.02
CA VAL A 116 -9.12 -17.91 -6.49
C VAL A 116 -10.20 -18.99 -6.63
N ALA A 117 -11.46 -18.64 -6.37
CA ALA A 117 -12.60 -19.52 -6.59
C ALA A 117 -12.69 -19.94 -8.06
N LEU A 118 -12.55 -18.98 -8.99
CA LEU A 118 -12.53 -19.20 -10.43
C LEU A 118 -11.43 -20.18 -10.86
N LEU A 119 -10.19 -19.97 -10.38
CA LEU A 119 -9.04 -20.83 -10.72
C LEU A 119 -9.18 -22.26 -10.19
N ASN A 120 -9.86 -22.44 -9.06
CA ASN A 120 -10.08 -23.75 -8.44
C ASN A 120 -11.41 -24.40 -8.86
N GLU A 121 -12.27 -23.70 -9.61
CA GLU A 121 -13.59 -24.20 -9.99
C GLU A 121 -13.48 -25.25 -11.10
N SER A 122 -13.78 -26.49 -10.76
CA SER A 122 -13.73 -27.63 -11.69
C SER A 122 -14.93 -27.66 -12.65
N ASN A 123 -16.08 -27.11 -12.25
CA ASN A 123 -17.29 -27.05 -13.06
C ASN A 123 -17.22 -25.90 -14.06
N ARG A 124 -17.25 -26.23 -15.36
CA ARG A 124 -17.16 -25.25 -16.45
C ARG A 124 -18.28 -24.20 -16.44
N GLU A 125 -19.51 -24.58 -16.11
CA GLU A 125 -20.65 -23.65 -16.11
C GLU A 125 -20.52 -22.63 -14.97
N ARG A 126 -20.15 -23.10 -13.78
CA ARG A 126 -19.82 -22.22 -12.63
C ARG A 126 -18.64 -21.30 -12.95
N ARG A 127 -17.60 -21.83 -13.62
CA ARG A 127 -16.43 -21.05 -14.02
C ARG A 127 -16.79 -19.91 -14.98
N THR A 128 -17.57 -20.18 -16.03
CA THR A 128 -18.00 -19.14 -16.98
C THR A 128 -18.84 -18.05 -16.32
N PHE A 129 -19.61 -18.38 -15.28
CA PHE A 129 -20.33 -17.36 -14.51
C PHE A 129 -19.36 -16.45 -13.73
N LEU A 130 -18.33 -17.03 -13.08
CA LEU A 130 -17.31 -16.27 -12.35
C LEU A 130 -16.36 -15.44 -13.25
N GLU A 131 -16.35 -15.67 -14.57
CA GLU A 131 -15.56 -14.91 -15.56
C GLU A 131 -16.21 -13.59 -16.00
N ASN A 132 -17.51 -13.39 -15.72
CA ASN A 132 -18.30 -12.22 -16.17
C ASN A 132 -18.69 -11.29 -15.01
#